data_AF-A0A8T6HNM8-F1
#
_entry.id   AF-A0A8T6HNM8-F1
#
_cell.length_a   1.000
_cell.length_b   1.000
_cell.length_c   1.000
_cell.angle_alpha   90.00
_cell.angle_beta   90.00
_cell.angle_gamma   90.00
#
_symmetry.space_group_name_H-M   'P 1'
#
loop_
_entity.id
_entity.type
_entity.pdbx_description
1 polymer ?
#
loop_
_entity_poly.entity_id
_entity_poly.type
_entity_poly.pdbx_seq_one_letter_code
_entity_poly.pdbx_strand_id
1 'polypeptide(L)'
;MLRLFPIAGVDYVSYAAGLTQMRFASYIVISVLASSPILILAAVLGDAVLERNREILVGALIAIVLFFAAPVVWVWWRQRRRRGQAEPASSER
;
A
#
# COMPACT_ATOMS: atom_id res chain seq x y z
N MET A 1 11.07 10.68 -28.56
CA MET A 1 11.67 9.46 -27.98
C MET A 1 10.58 8.64 -27.32
N LEU A 2 10.07 7.61 -28.01
CA LEU A 2 9.14 6.65 -27.39
C LEU A 2 9.97 5.69 -26.52
N ARG A 3 9.79 5.75 -25.20
CA ARG A 3 10.30 4.73 -24.28
C ARG A 3 9.37 3.53 -24.37
N LEU A 4 9.80 2.50 -25.09
CA LEU A 4 9.03 1.27 -25.33
C LEU A 4 8.95 0.34 -24.10
N PHE A 5 9.66 0.65 -23.01
CA PHE A 5 9.64 -0.14 -21.78
C PHE A 5 9.86 0.74 -20.55
N PRO A 6 8.82 1.39 -20.02
CA PRO A 6 8.80 1.70 -18.61
C PRO A 6 8.32 0.44 -17.87
N ILE A 7 9.03 0.07 -16.81
CA ILE A 7 8.67 -1.03 -15.93
C ILE A 7 7.35 -0.65 -15.24
N ALA A 8 6.23 -0.93 -15.91
CA ALA A 8 4.82 -1.13 -15.53
C ALA A 8 4.20 -0.42 -14.29
N GLY A 9 4.82 0.61 -13.69
CA GLY A 9 4.33 1.22 -12.45
C GLY A 9 3.67 2.59 -12.63
N VAL A 10 4.30 3.48 -13.37
CA VAL A 10 3.93 4.91 -13.39
C VAL A 10 3.00 5.25 -14.57
N ASP A 11 3.19 4.57 -15.71
CA ASP A 11 2.43 4.86 -16.93
C ASP A 11 1.01 4.33 -16.88
N TYR A 12 0.73 3.23 -16.16
CA TYR A 12 -0.63 2.71 -16.03
C TYR A 12 -1.55 3.67 -15.29
N VAL A 13 -1.06 4.33 -14.24
CA VAL A 13 -1.86 5.32 -13.48
C VAL A 13 -2.09 6.57 -14.31
N SER A 14 -1.08 7.04 -15.04
CA SER A 14 -1.21 8.19 -15.94
C SER A 14 -2.13 7.90 -17.14
N TYR A 15 -2.04 6.68 -17.70
CA TYR A 15 -2.90 6.21 -18.79
C TYR A 15 -4.34 6.01 -18.32
N ALA A 16 -4.55 5.36 -17.16
CA ALA A 16 -5.86 5.20 -16.57
C ALA A 16 -6.47 6.54 -16.12
N ALA A 17 -5.69 7.49 -15.61
CA ALA A 17 -6.14 8.85 -15.27
C ALA A 17 -6.51 9.67 -16.51
N GLY A 18 -5.84 9.45 -17.65
CA GLY A 18 -6.24 10.03 -18.93
C GLY A 18 -7.49 9.39 -19.53
N LEU A 19 -7.74 8.10 -19.25
CA LEU A 19 -8.90 7.35 -19.75
C LEU A 19 -10.15 7.46 -18.85
N THR A 20 -9.97 7.73 -17.56
CA THR A 20 -11.06 7.94 -16.60
C THR A 20 -11.34 9.44 -16.47
N GLN A 21 -12.60 9.85 -16.23
CA GLN A 21 -12.94 11.26 -15.92
C GLN A 21 -12.45 11.68 -14.53
N MET A 22 -11.22 11.32 -14.17
CA MET A 22 -10.64 11.65 -12.90
C MET A 22 -10.22 13.12 -12.95
N ARG A 23 -10.88 13.96 -12.15
CA ARG A 23 -10.53 15.39 -12.05
C ARG A 23 -9.05 15.50 -11.68
N PHE A 24 -8.30 16.32 -12.40
CA PHE A 24 -6.85 16.52 -12.20
C PHE A 24 -6.48 16.76 -10.73
N ALA A 25 -7.34 17.47 -9.99
CA ALA A 25 -7.20 17.67 -8.55
C ALA A 25 -7.21 16.36 -7.74
N SER A 26 -8.11 15.42 -8.05
CA SER A 26 -8.16 14.10 -7.41
C SER A 26 -6.92 13.27 -7.71
N TYR A 27 -6.41 13.35 -8.94
CA TYR A 27 -5.16 12.69 -9.33
C TYR A 27 -3.97 13.21 -8.51
N ILE A 28 -3.82 14.53 -8.37
CA ILE A 28 -2.75 15.12 -7.55
C ILE A 28 -2.90 14.69 -6.09
N VAL A 29 -4.09 14.80 -5.51
CA VAL A 29 -4.32 14.46 -4.10
C VAL A 29 -3.96 13.00 -3.84
N ILE A 30 -4.43 12.08 -4.68
CA ILE A 30 -4.13 10.66 -4.52
C ILE A 30 -2.64 10.38 -4.73
N SER A 31 -2.00 11.02 -5.71
CA SER A 31 -0.57 10.84 -5.96
C SER A 31 0.29 11.33 -4.80
N VAL A 32 -0.03 12.50 -4.25
CA VAL A 32 0.64 13.05 -3.06
C VAL A 32 0.41 12.13 -1.88
N LEU A 33 -0.83 11.77 -1.57
CA LEU A 33 -1.15 10.88 -0.44
C LEU A 33 -0.52 9.49 -0.58
N ALA A 34 -0.44 8.95 -1.80
CA ALA A 34 0.21 7.67 -2.06
C ALA A 34 1.74 7.75 -1.87
N SER A 35 2.35 8.90 -2.18
CA SER A 35 3.80 9.10 -2.10
C SER A 35 4.27 9.55 -0.72
N SER A 36 3.42 10.24 0.06
CA SER A 36 3.76 10.80 1.37
C SER A 36 4.37 9.79 2.35
N PRO A 37 3.84 8.56 2.52
CA PRO A 37 4.40 7.60 3.46
C PRO A 37 5.85 7.24 3.13
N ILE A 38 6.17 7.07 1.85
CA ILE A 38 7.53 6.74 1.39
C ILE A 38 8.49 7.89 1.63
N LEU A 39 8.05 9.13 1.40
CA LEU A 39 8.86 10.33 1.63
C LEU A 39 9.15 10.54 3.11
N ILE A 40 8.12 10.44 3.96
CA ILE A 40 8.27 10.55 5.42
C ILE A 40 9.22 9.46 5.91
N LEU A 41 9.03 8.24 5.45
CA LEU A 41 9.87 7.11 5.84
C LEU A 41 11.32 7.30 5.42
N ALA A 42 11.57 7.73 4.18
CA ALA A 42 12.93 8.00 3.70
C ALA A 42 13.62 9.11 4.50
N ALA A 43 12.87 10.17 4.86
CA ALA A 43 13.38 11.24 5.71
C ALA A 43 13.75 10.74 7.11
N VAL A 44 12.85 9.98 7.77
CA VAL A 44 13.06 9.44 9.13
C VAL A 44 14.16 8.38 9.15
N LEU A 45 14.25 7.51 8.14
CA LEU A 45 15.35 6.54 8.03
C LEU A 45 16.68 7.25 7.83
N GLY A 46 16.74 8.28 6.99
CA GLY A 46 17.94 9.06 6.75
C GLY A 46 18.48 9.66 8.05
N ASP A 47 17.59 10.30 8.82
CA ASP A 47 17.92 10.91 10.11
C ASP A 47 18.36 9.86 11.14
N ALA A 48 17.61 8.77 11.27
CA ALA A 48 17.93 7.68 12.20
C ALA A 48 19.27 6.99 11.90
N VAL A 49 19.63 6.88 10.62
CA VAL A 49 20.92 6.31 10.19
C VAL A 49 22.07 7.29 10.48
N LEU A 50 21.87 8.58 10.24
CA LEU A 50 22.87 9.63 10.51
C LEU A 50 23.12 9.82 12.01
N GLU A 51 22.06 9.82 12.83
CA GLU A 51 22.14 9.97 14.29
C GLU A 51 22.51 8.66 15.01
N ARG A 52 22.66 7.55 14.26
CA ARG A 52 22.96 6.21 14.80
C ARG A 52 21.95 5.75 15.86
N ASN A 53 20.73 6.27 15.80
CA ASN A 53 19.71 6.08 16.81
C ASN A 53 18.91 4.80 16.53
N ARG A 54 19.38 3.69 17.14
CA ARG A 54 18.86 2.33 16.90
C ARG A 54 17.38 2.19 17.19
N GLU A 55 16.85 2.94 18.16
CA GLU A 55 15.44 2.86 18.56
C GLU A 55 14.52 3.42 17.47
N ILE A 56 14.88 4.56 16.88
CA ILE A 56 14.13 5.18 15.78
C ILE A 56 14.15 4.28 14.54
N LEU A 57 15.31 3.69 14.24
CA LEU A 57 15.47 2.77 13.10
C LEU A 57 14.58 1.52 13.25
N VAL A 58 14.58 0.90 14.43
CA VAL A 58 13.74 -0.27 14.72
C VAL A 58 12.26 0.11 14.68
N GLY A 59 11.89 1.26 15.25
CA GLY A 59 10.52 1.78 15.20
C GLY A 59 10.03 1.99 13.77
N ALA A 60 10.86 2.59 12.92
CA ALA A 60 10.53 2.83 11.51
C ALA A 60 10.38 1.51 10.72
N LEU A 61 11.23 0.51 10.97
CA LEU A 61 11.12 -0.82 10.36
C LEU A 61 9.82 -1.53 10.76
N ILE A 62 9.45 -1.48 12.04
CA ILE A 62 8.18 -2.05 12.53
C ILE A 62 6.99 -1.33 11.87
N ALA A 63 7.04 0.00 11.77
CA ALA A 63 5.99 0.78 11.13
C ALA A 63 5.80 0.40 9.65
N ILE A 64 6.88 0.19 8.90
CA ILE A 64 6.83 -0.31 7.51
C ILE A 64 6.11 -1.66 7.45
N VAL A 65 6.57 -2.62 8.27
CA VAL A 65 6.03 -3.98 8.25
C VAL A 65 4.53 -3.95 8.58
N LEU A 66 4.12 -3.18 9.58
CA LEU A 66 2.71 -3.02 9.93
C LEU A 66 1.90 -2.36 8.82
N PHE A 67 2.43 -1.31 8.19
CA PHE A 67 1.74 -0.60 7.11
C PHE A 67 1.44 -1.53 5.91
N PHE A 68 2.39 -2.36 5.51
CA PHE A 68 2.20 -3.32 4.41
C PHE A 68 1.42 -4.58 4.84
N ALA A 69 1.57 -5.03 6.09
CA ALA A 69 0.87 -6.21 6.60
C ALA A 69 -0.62 -5.91 6.91
N ALA A 70 -0.97 -4.68 7.32
CA ALA A 70 -2.32 -4.30 7.68
C ALA A 70 -3.40 -4.65 6.63
N PRO A 71 -3.25 -4.31 5.33
CA PRO A 71 -4.25 -4.68 4.33
C PRO A 71 -4.35 -6.20 4.12
N VAL A 72 -3.22 -6.92 4.18
CA VAL A 72 -3.18 -8.39 4.04
C VAL A 72 -3.93 -9.05 5.18
N VAL A 73 -3.62 -8.65 6.43
CA VAL A 73 -4.28 -9.16 7.64
C VAL A 73 -5.77 -8.82 7.62
N TRP A 74 -6.13 -7.60 7.21
CA TRP A 74 -7.53 -7.17 7.14
C TRP A 74 -8.33 -7.98 6.11
N VAL A 75 -7.79 -8.19 4.91
CA VAL A 75 -8.42 -9.01 3.87
C VAL A 75 -8.54 -10.47 4.33
N TRP A 76 -7.48 -11.02 4.91
CA TRP A 76 -7.48 -12.39 5.43
C TRP A 76 -8.54 -12.58 6.52
N TRP A 77 -8.64 -11.64 7.47
CA TRP A 77 -9.64 -11.69 8.53
C TRP A 77 -11.07 -11.57 8.00
N ARG A 78 -11.29 -10.71 6.99
CA ARG A 78 -12.58 -10.57 6.30
C ARG A 78 -12.97 -11.84 5.54
N GLN A 79 -12.03 -12.50 4.88
CA GLN A 79 -12.28 -13.76 4.18
C GLN A 79 -12.61 -14.91 5.14
N ARG A 80 -11.93 -14.96 6.31
CA ARG A 80 -12.19 -15.97 7.33
C ARG A 80 -13.61 -15.87 7.91
N ARG A 81 -14.12 -14.64 8.10
CA ARG A 81 -15.51 -14.43 8.53
C ARG A 81 -16.55 -14.86 7.50
N ARG A 82 -16.23 -14.79 6.20
CA ARG A 82 -17.14 -15.23 5.12
C ARG A 82 -17.17 -16.76 4.97
N ARG A 83 -16.06 -17.44 5.23
CA ARG A 83 -15.99 -18.92 5.18
C ARG A 83 -16.73 -19.60 6.35
N GLY A 84 -16.80 -18.96 7.52
CA GLY A 84 -17.54 -19.49 8.68
C GLY A 84 -19.07 -19.42 8.57
N GLN A 85 -19.64 -18.86 7.49
CA GLN A 85 -21.09 -18.85 7.22
C GLN A 85 -21.50 -19.80 6.09
N ALA A 86 -20.54 -20.49 5.46
CA ALA A 86 -20.79 -21.40 4.34
C ALA A 86 -20.85 -22.89 4.74
N GLU A 87 -21.09 -23.18 6.03
CA GLU A 87 -21.46 -24.51 6.50
C GLU A 87 -22.85 -24.49 7.15
N PRO A 88 -23.91 -24.68 6.34
CA PRO A 88 -25.13 -25.30 6.83
C PRO A 88 -25.32 -26.69 6.19
N ALA A 89 -25.50 -27.68 7.06
CA ALA A 89 -26.30 -28.89 6.85
C ALA A 89 -25.90 -29.87 5.74
N SER A 90 -25.12 -30.90 6.09
CA SER A 90 -25.35 -32.26 5.59
C SER A 90 -24.75 -33.31 6.54
N SER A 91 -25.43 -33.51 7.67
CA SER A 91 -25.27 -34.68 8.54
C SER A 91 -26.66 -35.23 8.88
N GLU A 92 -27.42 -35.57 7.84
CA GLU A 92 -28.55 -36.50 7.92
C GLU A 92 -28.37 -37.48 6.76
N ARG A 93 -27.77 -38.64 7.05
CA ARG A 93 -28.10 -39.96 6.48
C ARG A 93 -27.66 -41.03 7.46
#